data_AF-A0A138ZY40-F1
#
_entry.id   AF-A0A138ZY40-F1
#
_cell.length_a   1.000
_cell.length_b   1.000
_cell.length_c   1.000
_cell.angle_alpha   90.00
_cell.angle_beta   90.00
_cell.angle_gamma   90.00
#
_symmetry.space_group_name_H-M   'P 1'
#
loop_
_entity.id
_entity.type
_entity.pdbx_description
1 polymer ?
#
loop_
_entity_poly.entity_id
_entity_poly.type
_entity_poly.pdbx_seq_one_letter_code
_entity_poly.pdbx_strand_id
1 'polypeptide(L)'
;MRTLSPTSYLISALALALAVCVAALQANVPSSAIIVAKDDSGNFTTLQAAVNSVKQPNTNEVIIYVKAGIYTEQVSIKSNFINIRITNNLDAKTWQVQNPVSTGASAESGTVKVRGDFFKVFDITFDFIWGQGRAIFQNSEFHVGRRPNGSTGNGYVTANGNNGASHKASWFLMLDSSISADRGMNALLGRAWGSIAAGTWQGV
;
A
#
# COMPACT_ATOMS: atom_id res chain seq x y z
N MET A 1 -7.46 26.57 49.21
CA MET A 1 -7.79 26.67 47.77
C MET A 1 -6.46 26.79 47.03
N ARG A 2 -5.99 25.76 46.31
CA ARG A 2 -4.67 25.81 45.63
C ARG A 2 -4.85 26.41 44.25
N THR A 3 -4.33 27.62 44.04
CA THR A 3 -4.28 28.27 42.73
C THR A 3 -3.09 27.72 41.94
N LEU A 4 -3.32 27.31 40.70
CA LEU A 4 -2.26 26.85 39.80
C LEU A 4 -1.34 28.02 39.42
N SER A 5 -0.06 27.74 39.14
CA SER A 5 0.88 28.79 38.76
C SER A 5 0.63 29.23 37.31
N PRO A 6 0.99 30.48 36.93
CA PRO A 6 0.92 30.95 35.54
C PRO A 6 1.60 30.01 34.53
N THR A 7 2.69 29.36 34.95
CA THR A 7 3.41 28.33 34.18
C THR A 7 2.58 27.05 33.94
N SER A 8 1.74 26.63 34.90
CA SER A 8 0.85 25.48 34.73
C SER A 8 -0.24 25.74 33.68
N TYR A 9 -0.73 26.97 33.59
CA TYR A 9 -1.70 27.37 32.56
C TYR A 9 -1.07 27.40 31.17
N LEU A 10 0.18 27.88 31.04
CA LEU A 10 0.90 27.90 29.77
C LEU A 10 1.21 26.50 29.24
N ILE A 11 1.64 25.58 30.11
CA ILE A 11 1.89 24.18 29.72
C ILE A 11 0.59 23.49 29.28
N SER A 12 -0.51 23.73 30.00
CA SER A 12 -1.82 23.14 29.68
C SER A 12 -2.39 23.71 28.38
N ALA A 13 -2.26 25.01 28.15
CA ALA A 13 -2.70 25.66 26.92
C ALA A 13 -1.88 25.21 25.70
N LEU A 14 -0.57 25.03 25.86
CA LEU A 14 0.31 24.51 24.80
C LEU A 14 0.02 23.04 24.50
N ALA A 15 -0.22 22.21 25.52
CA ALA A 15 -0.62 20.81 25.34
C ALA A 15 -1.98 20.68 24.65
N LEU A 16 -2.94 21.55 24.99
CA LEU A 16 -4.25 21.59 24.35
C LEU A 16 -4.16 22.08 22.90
N ALA A 17 -3.37 23.13 22.63
CA ALA A 17 -3.13 23.61 21.28
C ALA A 17 -2.47 22.54 20.39
N LEU A 18 -1.48 21.81 20.93
CA LEU A 18 -0.85 20.69 20.23
C LEU A 18 -1.85 19.57 19.95
N ALA A 19 -2.69 19.20 20.92
CA ALA A 19 -3.73 18.17 20.74
C ALA A 19 -4.78 18.57 19.69
N VAL A 20 -5.20 19.84 19.67
CA VAL A 20 -6.14 20.38 18.66
C VAL A 20 -5.51 20.40 17.27
N CYS A 21 -4.23 20.79 17.14
CA CYS A 21 -3.50 20.73 15.87
C CYS A 21 -3.38 19.30 15.35
N VAL A 22 -3.05 18.33 16.22
CA VAL A 22 -2.98 16.90 15.83
C VAL A 22 -4.35 16.35 15.41
N ALA A 23 -5.43 16.74 16.09
CA ALA A 23 -6.78 16.34 15.69
C ALA A 23 -7.22 16.97 14.35
N ALA A 24 -6.85 18.21 14.07
CA ALA A 24 -7.13 18.87 12.79
C ALA A 24 -6.36 18.24 11.61
N LEU A 25 -5.20 17.62 11.88
CA LEU A 25 -4.43 16.84 10.91
C LEU A 25 -5.06 15.47 10.61
N GLN A 26 -6.00 15.00 11.43
CA GLN A 26 -6.76 13.75 11.22
C GLN A 26 -8.01 13.94 10.33
N ALA A 27 -8.25 15.15 9.81
CA ALA A 27 -9.56 15.58 9.29
C ALA A 27 -10.05 14.95 7.95
N ASN A 28 -9.47 13.85 7.44
CA ASN A 28 -9.85 13.25 6.15
C ASN A 28 -10.27 11.76 6.18
N VAL A 29 -10.45 11.18 7.36
CA VAL A 29 -10.89 9.78 7.49
C VAL A 29 -12.35 9.76 7.98
N PRO A 30 -13.30 9.20 7.20
CA PRO A 30 -14.68 9.04 7.64
C PRO A 30 -14.77 8.22 8.94
N SER A 31 -15.71 8.54 9.83
CA SER A 31 -15.93 7.77 11.06
C SER A 31 -16.35 6.32 10.81
N SER A 32 -16.92 6.02 9.63
CA SER A 32 -17.27 4.68 9.17
C SER A 32 -16.16 3.99 8.37
N ALA A 33 -14.94 4.55 8.34
CA ALA A 33 -13.83 3.99 7.60
C ALA A 33 -13.40 2.62 8.15
N ILE A 34 -12.97 1.73 7.26
CA ILE A 34 -12.21 0.55 7.65
C ILE A 34 -10.77 1.00 7.89
N ILE A 35 -10.29 0.86 9.12
CA ILE A 35 -8.95 1.28 9.55
C ILE A 35 -8.10 0.04 9.84
N VAL A 36 -6.91 -0.02 9.26
CA VAL A 36 -5.87 -0.99 9.57
C VAL A 36 -4.79 -0.30 10.40
N ALA A 37 -4.46 -0.87 11.56
CA ALA A 37 -3.43 -0.34 12.44
C ALA A 37 -2.74 -1.49 13.20
N LYS A 38 -1.42 -1.57 13.09
CA LYS A 38 -0.61 -2.64 13.72
C LYS A 38 -0.57 -2.56 15.25
N ASP A 39 -0.87 -1.40 15.82
CA ASP A 39 -0.92 -1.12 17.26
C ASP A 39 -2.30 -1.39 17.88
N ASP A 40 -3.14 -2.17 17.20
CA ASP A 40 -4.52 -2.50 17.61
C ASP A 40 -5.48 -1.29 17.69
N SER A 41 -5.07 -0.10 17.26
CA SER A 41 -5.90 1.11 17.31
C SER A 41 -6.89 1.28 16.13
N GLY A 42 -7.07 0.23 15.32
CA GLY A 42 -7.93 0.18 14.14
C GLY A 42 -8.93 -0.98 14.20
N ASN A 43 -9.66 -1.21 13.10
CA ASN A 43 -10.57 -2.36 12.98
C ASN A 43 -9.81 -3.67 12.75
N PHE A 44 -8.64 -3.61 12.11
CA PHE A 44 -7.80 -4.75 11.78
C PHE A 44 -6.32 -4.44 12.03
N THR A 45 -5.52 -5.47 12.32
CA THR A 45 -4.05 -5.36 12.45
C THR A 45 -3.28 -5.72 11.20
N THR A 46 -3.95 -6.36 10.23
CA THR A 46 -3.37 -6.80 8.95
C THR A 46 -4.23 -6.35 7.79
N LEU A 47 -3.60 -6.13 6.64
CA LEU A 47 -4.33 -5.76 5.44
C LEU A 47 -5.11 -6.92 4.85
N GLN A 48 -4.56 -8.13 4.89
CA GLN A 48 -5.28 -9.29 4.38
C GLN A 48 -6.60 -9.49 5.12
N ALA A 49 -6.66 -9.24 6.44
CA ALA A 49 -7.90 -9.28 7.20
C ALA A 49 -8.91 -8.21 6.76
N ALA A 50 -8.47 -6.97 6.57
CA ALA A 50 -9.33 -5.88 6.10
C ALA A 50 -9.85 -6.11 4.66
N VAL A 51 -9.00 -6.62 3.78
CA VAL A 51 -9.41 -6.99 2.41
C VAL A 51 -10.43 -8.15 2.46
N ASN A 52 -10.21 -9.13 3.35
CA ASN A 52 -11.12 -10.27 3.52
C ASN A 52 -12.48 -9.88 4.11
N SER A 53 -12.59 -8.75 4.82
CA SER A 53 -13.88 -8.28 5.33
C SER A 53 -14.80 -7.74 4.23
N VAL A 54 -14.27 -7.48 3.03
CA VAL A 54 -15.07 -7.03 1.89
C VAL A 54 -15.69 -8.23 1.17
N LYS A 55 -17.02 -8.33 1.25
CA LYS A 55 -17.82 -9.41 0.64
C LYS A 55 -17.59 -9.52 -0.87
N GLN A 56 -17.78 -10.74 -1.40
CA GLN A 56 -17.72 -11.03 -2.83
C GLN A 56 -19.09 -11.52 -3.33
N PRO A 57 -19.53 -11.12 -4.54
CA PRO A 57 -18.93 -10.09 -5.38
C PRO A 57 -19.11 -8.69 -4.76
N ASN A 58 -18.15 -7.80 -4.99
CA ASN A 58 -18.27 -6.39 -4.63
C ASN A 58 -18.42 -5.55 -5.89
N THR A 59 -19.34 -4.59 -5.86
CA THR A 59 -19.58 -3.65 -6.97
C THR A 59 -19.43 -2.19 -6.56
N ASN A 60 -19.17 -1.91 -5.27
CA ASN A 60 -19.05 -0.56 -4.73
C ASN A 60 -17.61 -0.31 -4.26
N GLU A 61 -17.11 0.92 -4.40
CA GLU A 61 -15.77 1.25 -3.87
C GLU A 61 -15.75 1.11 -2.36
N VAL A 62 -14.79 0.33 -1.86
CA VAL A 62 -14.50 0.21 -0.43
C VAL A 62 -13.12 0.81 -0.17
N ILE A 63 -13.09 1.86 0.65
CA ILE A 63 -11.87 2.54 1.04
C ILE A 63 -11.36 1.95 2.37
N ILE A 64 -10.16 1.38 2.33
CA ILE A 64 -9.43 0.89 3.49
C ILE A 64 -8.33 1.88 3.80
N TYR A 65 -8.39 2.46 4.99
CA TYR A 65 -7.39 3.39 5.50
C TYR A 65 -6.35 2.62 6.31
N VAL A 66 -5.07 2.86 6.05
CA VAL A 66 -3.97 2.16 6.70
C VAL A 66 -3.13 3.15 7.46
N LYS A 67 -2.94 2.93 8.76
CA LYS A 67 -1.98 3.70 9.55
C LYS A 67 -0.56 3.30 9.18
N ALA A 68 0.32 4.30 9.22
CA ALA A 68 1.76 4.15 9.04
C ALA A 68 2.34 2.96 9.82
N GLY A 69 3.18 2.16 9.16
CA GLY A 69 3.84 1.03 9.78
C GLY A 69 4.40 0.04 8.75
N ILE A 70 5.21 -0.91 9.23
CA ILE A 70 5.74 -2.02 8.44
C ILE A 70 4.82 -3.23 8.60
N TYR A 71 4.24 -3.71 7.52
CA TYR A 71 3.33 -4.85 7.51
C TYR A 71 3.99 -5.99 6.73
N THR A 72 4.47 -7.00 7.45
CA THR A 72 5.15 -8.15 6.84
C THR A 72 4.12 -9.23 6.51
N GLU A 73 3.45 -9.08 5.37
CA GLU A 73 2.40 -9.99 4.89
C GLU A 73 2.37 -10.07 3.36
N GLN A 74 1.83 -11.15 2.81
CA GLN A 74 1.43 -11.17 1.40
C GLN A 74 -0.06 -10.81 1.32
N VAL A 75 -0.41 -9.87 0.45
CA VAL A 75 -1.80 -9.39 0.31
C VAL A 75 -2.39 -9.85 -1.03
N SER A 76 -3.49 -10.60 -0.97
CA SER A 76 -4.27 -10.99 -2.15
C SER A 76 -5.55 -10.17 -2.26
N ILE A 77 -5.62 -9.34 -3.30
CA ILE A 77 -6.80 -8.56 -3.65
C ILE A 77 -7.68 -9.38 -4.57
N LYS A 78 -8.67 -10.08 -4.01
CA LYS A 78 -9.64 -10.90 -4.78
C LYS A 78 -10.95 -10.18 -5.06
N SER A 79 -11.41 -9.33 -4.13
CA SER A 79 -12.61 -8.52 -4.30
C SER A 79 -12.35 -7.35 -5.25
N ASN A 80 -13.36 -6.97 -6.04
CA ASN A 80 -13.29 -5.79 -6.90
C ASN A 80 -13.44 -4.50 -6.08
N PHE A 81 -13.04 -3.36 -6.68
CA PHE A 81 -13.26 -2.02 -6.16
C PHE A 81 -12.67 -1.76 -4.76
N ILE A 82 -11.50 -2.33 -4.48
CA ILE A 82 -10.73 -2.04 -3.26
C ILE A 82 -9.88 -0.78 -3.49
N ASN A 83 -9.95 0.18 -2.58
CA ASN A 83 -9.15 1.40 -2.58
C ASN A 83 -8.38 1.48 -1.25
N ILE A 84 -7.04 1.45 -1.29
CA ILE A 84 -6.20 1.55 -0.09
C ILE A 84 -5.55 2.93 -0.03
N ARG A 85 -5.64 3.59 1.13
CA ARG A 85 -5.05 4.92 1.38
C ARG A 85 -4.33 4.96 2.71
N ILE A 86 -3.22 5.68 2.79
CA ILE A 86 -2.56 5.94 4.08
C ILE A 86 -3.30 7.04 4.84
N THR A 87 -3.46 6.85 6.16
CA THR A 87 -4.01 7.89 7.03
C THR A 87 -2.95 8.97 7.26
N ASN A 88 -3.27 10.20 6.86
CA ASN A 88 -2.53 11.45 7.09
C ASN A 88 -1.20 11.55 6.33
N ASN A 89 -1.22 12.42 5.33
CA ASN A 89 -0.21 12.65 4.31
C ASN A 89 1.05 13.39 4.81
N LEU A 90 1.52 13.12 6.03
CA LEU A 90 2.57 13.89 6.69
C LEU A 90 3.58 12.95 7.37
N ASP A 91 4.73 12.81 6.73
CA ASP A 91 5.99 12.26 7.24
C ASP A 91 6.08 10.78 7.63
N ALA A 92 4.98 10.04 7.60
CA ALA A 92 5.02 8.58 7.58
C ALA A 92 5.41 8.07 6.19
N LYS A 93 6.69 8.23 5.84
CA LYS A 93 7.27 7.54 4.70
C LYS A 93 6.99 6.04 4.84
N THR A 94 6.30 5.55 3.82
CA THR A 94 6.28 4.17 3.35
C THR A 94 5.61 3.15 4.29
N TRP A 95 4.32 2.89 4.03
CA TRP A 95 3.79 1.55 4.28
C TRP A 95 4.62 0.57 3.47
N GLN A 96 5.43 -0.25 4.14
CA GLN A 96 6.20 -1.29 3.49
C GLN A 96 5.48 -2.60 3.67
N VAL A 97 5.08 -3.19 2.55
CA VAL A 97 4.65 -4.59 2.53
C VAL A 97 5.82 -5.44 2.11
N GLN A 98 6.26 -6.29 3.02
CA GLN A 98 7.34 -7.22 2.77
C GLN A 98 6.78 -8.64 2.71
N ASN A 99 7.18 -9.39 1.68
CA ASN A 99 6.78 -10.78 1.57
C ASN A 99 7.61 -11.65 2.53
N PRO A 100 6.98 -12.38 3.50
CA PRO A 100 7.70 -13.28 4.39
C PRO A 100 8.10 -14.63 3.74
N VAL A 101 7.69 -14.93 2.51
CA VAL A 101 7.79 -16.27 1.90
C VAL A 101 8.57 -16.26 0.57
N SER A 102 9.68 -17.00 0.51
CA SER A 102 10.41 -17.30 -0.73
C SER A 102 9.89 -18.60 -1.36
N THR A 103 8.87 -18.52 -2.21
CA THR A 103 8.21 -19.71 -2.80
C THR A 103 8.98 -20.36 -3.97
N GLY A 104 10.19 -19.91 -4.31
CA GLY A 104 10.99 -20.45 -5.42
C GLY A 104 10.48 -20.14 -6.83
N ALA A 105 9.17 -19.92 -7.01
CA ALA A 105 8.57 -19.41 -8.24
C ALA A 105 8.44 -17.88 -8.17
N SER A 106 9.26 -17.19 -8.96
CA SER A 106 9.41 -15.72 -8.88
C SER A 106 8.13 -14.90 -9.07
N ALA A 107 7.06 -15.42 -9.67
CA ALA A 107 5.79 -14.72 -9.82
C ALA A 107 4.88 -14.88 -8.58
N GLU A 108 4.93 -16.01 -7.88
CA GLU A 108 4.07 -16.26 -6.72
C GLU A 108 4.58 -15.60 -5.43
N SER A 109 5.85 -15.18 -5.42
CA SER A 109 6.49 -14.46 -4.31
C SER A 109 6.19 -12.96 -4.30
N GLY A 110 5.14 -12.51 -4.98
CA GLY A 110 4.78 -11.08 -4.96
C GLY A 110 4.16 -10.66 -3.66
N THR A 111 4.58 -9.50 -3.20
CA THR A 111 4.07 -8.78 -2.04
C THR A 111 2.56 -8.54 -2.15
N VAL A 112 2.10 -8.11 -3.33
CA VAL A 112 0.68 -7.94 -3.62
C VAL A 112 0.28 -8.74 -4.85
N LYS A 113 -0.80 -9.51 -4.69
CA LYS A 113 -1.44 -10.30 -5.74
C LYS A 113 -2.78 -9.68 -6.10
N VAL A 114 -2.84 -9.01 -7.25
CA VAL A 114 -4.06 -8.38 -7.75
C VAL A 114 -4.83 -9.33 -8.66
N ARG A 115 -5.98 -9.81 -8.19
CA ARG A 115 -6.93 -10.64 -8.97
C ARG A 115 -8.26 -9.94 -9.21
N GLY A 116 -8.68 -9.08 -8.29
CA GLY A 116 -9.86 -8.24 -8.44
C GLY A 116 -9.62 -7.07 -9.39
N ASP A 117 -10.72 -6.52 -9.89
CA ASP A 117 -10.74 -5.38 -10.78
C ASP A 117 -10.88 -4.05 -10.04
N PHE A 118 -10.31 -3.00 -10.62
CA PHE A 118 -10.36 -1.63 -10.10
C PHE A 118 -9.74 -1.49 -8.70
N PHE A 119 -8.65 -2.20 -8.47
CA PHE A 119 -7.82 -1.98 -7.29
C PHE A 119 -7.10 -0.63 -7.41
N LYS A 120 -7.17 0.20 -6.38
CA LYS A 120 -6.45 1.48 -6.31
C LYS A 120 -5.67 1.56 -5.02
N VAL A 121 -4.50 2.16 -5.10
CA VAL A 121 -3.64 2.31 -3.95
C VAL A 121 -2.76 3.55 -4.05
N PHE A 122 -2.60 4.22 -2.92
CA PHE A 122 -1.96 5.53 -2.80
C PHE A 122 -0.97 5.56 -1.63
N ASP A 123 0.19 6.19 -1.83
CA ASP A 123 1.17 6.55 -0.77
C ASP A 123 1.89 5.36 -0.12
N ILE A 124 2.27 4.38 -0.93
CA ILE A 124 2.60 3.04 -0.45
C ILE A 124 3.91 2.53 -1.06
N THR A 125 4.64 1.68 -0.33
CA THR A 125 5.82 0.96 -0.83
C THR A 125 5.59 -0.53 -1.05
N PHE A 126 5.96 -0.98 -2.25
CA PHE A 126 5.89 -2.38 -2.65
C PHE A 126 7.24 -2.96 -3.05
N ASP A 127 7.46 -4.23 -2.71
CA ASP A 127 8.66 -4.96 -3.13
C ASP A 127 8.46 -5.84 -4.38
N PHE A 128 7.21 -6.09 -4.81
CA PHE A 128 6.85 -6.74 -6.09
C PHE A 128 5.32 -6.92 -6.23
N ILE A 129 4.74 -6.63 -7.40
CA ILE A 129 3.30 -6.77 -7.66
C ILE A 129 3.02 -7.70 -8.84
N TRP A 130 2.02 -8.56 -8.72
CA TRP A 130 1.64 -9.46 -9.81
C TRP A 130 0.15 -9.77 -9.83
N GLY A 131 -0.30 -10.38 -10.93
CA GLY A 131 -1.65 -10.94 -11.03
C GLY A 131 -2.36 -10.58 -12.32
N GLN A 132 -3.67 -10.82 -12.34
CA GLN A 132 -4.53 -10.76 -13.53
C GLN A 132 -5.70 -9.78 -13.37
N GLY A 133 -5.68 -8.96 -12.32
CA GLY A 133 -6.67 -7.89 -12.13
C GLY A 133 -6.32 -6.62 -12.90
N ARG A 134 -7.10 -5.57 -12.62
CA ARG A 134 -6.89 -4.21 -13.12
C ARG A 134 -6.55 -3.29 -11.95
N ALA A 135 -5.40 -2.62 -12.00
CA ALA A 135 -4.88 -1.86 -10.86
C ALA A 135 -4.31 -0.49 -11.23
N ILE A 136 -4.51 0.49 -10.34
CA ILE A 136 -3.87 1.81 -10.37
C ILE A 136 -3.03 1.97 -9.09
N PHE A 137 -1.79 2.37 -9.27
CA PHE A 137 -0.85 2.74 -8.22
C PHE A 137 -0.51 4.22 -8.43
N GLN A 138 -0.84 5.07 -7.47
CA GLN A 138 -0.60 6.50 -7.57
C GLN A 138 0.22 7.00 -6.38
N ASN A 139 1.13 7.95 -6.60
CA ASN A 139 1.97 8.53 -5.55
C ASN A 139 2.64 7.47 -4.65
N SER A 140 3.03 6.35 -5.24
CA SER A 140 3.56 5.19 -4.52
C SER A 140 5.05 5.02 -4.83
N GLU A 141 5.79 4.39 -3.94
CA GLU A 141 7.17 4.00 -4.19
C GLU A 141 7.24 2.50 -4.48
N PHE A 142 8.06 2.08 -5.43
CA PHE A 142 8.35 0.67 -5.67
C PHE A 142 9.81 0.42 -5.34
N HIS A 143 10.06 -0.36 -4.29
CA HIS A 143 11.40 -0.60 -3.79
C HIS A 143 11.91 -1.97 -4.22
N VAL A 144 13.10 -2.02 -4.82
CA VAL A 144 13.77 -3.27 -5.17
C VAL A 144 14.89 -3.54 -4.17
N GLY A 145 14.57 -4.35 -3.17
CA GLY A 145 15.51 -4.77 -2.12
C GLY A 145 16.48 -5.88 -2.56
N ARG A 146 17.57 -6.03 -1.81
CA ARG A 146 18.51 -7.15 -1.95
C ARG A 146 17.81 -8.49 -1.69
N ARG A 147 18.27 -9.53 -2.39
CA ARG A 147 17.79 -10.89 -2.16
C ARG A 147 18.25 -11.38 -0.78
N PRO A 148 17.51 -12.27 -0.10
CA PRO A 148 17.89 -12.81 1.22
C PRO A 148 19.29 -13.43 1.27
N ASN A 149 19.77 -13.96 0.14
CA ASN A 149 21.13 -14.51 0.01
C ASN A 149 22.22 -13.46 -0.27
N GLY A 150 21.90 -12.17 -0.18
CA GLY A 150 22.81 -11.06 -0.44
C GLY A 150 23.15 -10.81 -1.91
N SER A 151 22.63 -11.61 -2.84
CA SER A 151 22.91 -11.43 -4.27
C SER A 151 22.27 -10.18 -4.84
N THR A 152 22.95 -9.59 -5.82
CA THR A 152 22.50 -8.40 -6.55
C THR A 152 22.00 -8.75 -7.96
N GLY A 153 21.46 -7.77 -8.68
CA GLY A 153 21.04 -7.91 -10.08
C GLY A 153 19.66 -7.32 -10.34
N ASN A 154 18.98 -7.83 -11.35
CA ASN A 154 17.68 -7.30 -11.75
C ASN A 154 16.57 -7.70 -10.76
N GLY A 155 15.73 -6.73 -10.41
CA GLY A 155 14.45 -6.93 -9.75
C GLY A 155 13.33 -6.25 -10.55
N TYR A 156 12.17 -6.88 -10.58
CA TYR A 156 11.02 -6.41 -11.36
C TYR A 156 9.95 -5.92 -10.41
N VAL A 157 9.45 -4.70 -10.60
CA VAL A 157 8.40 -4.17 -9.72
C VAL A 157 7.02 -4.71 -10.08
N THR A 158 6.79 -5.13 -11.33
CA THR A 158 5.53 -5.77 -11.76
C THR A 158 5.68 -7.04 -12.60
N ALA A 159 4.67 -7.92 -12.50
CA ALA A 159 4.45 -9.05 -13.40
C ALA A 159 2.96 -9.19 -13.74
N ASN A 160 2.51 -8.47 -14.77
CA ASN A 160 1.13 -8.56 -15.24
C ASN A 160 0.88 -9.90 -15.97
N GLY A 161 -0.21 -10.56 -15.59
CA GLY A 161 -0.56 -11.93 -15.98
C GLY A 161 -1.62 -12.05 -17.07
N ASN A 162 -1.87 -10.99 -17.84
CA ASN A 162 -2.96 -10.98 -18.82
C ASN A 162 -2.80 -12.10 -19.87
N ASN A 163 -3.75 -13.05 -19.85
CA ASN A 163 -3.89 -14.13 -20.83
C ASN A 163 -5.24 -14.05 -21.58
N GLY A 164 -5.95 -12.93 -21.46
CA GLY A 164 -7.26 -12.73 -22.09
C GLY A 164 -7.15 -12.40 -23.57
N ALA A 165 -8.30 -12.11 -24.19
CA ALA A 165 -8.36 -11.75 -25.60
C ALA A 165 -7.89 -10.30 -25.91
N SER A 166 -7.69 -9.46 -24.88
CA SER A 166 -7.20 -8.08 -25.06
C SER A 166 -6.62 -7.50 -23.76
N HIS A 167 -5.91 -6.37 -23.87
CA HIS A 167 -5.40 -5.61 -22.71
C HIS A 167 -6.50 -5.11 -21.75
N LYS A 168 -7.79 -5.17 -22.14
CA LYS A 168 -8.92 -4.85 -21.25
C LYS A 168 -9.12 -5.89 -20.15
N ALA A 169 -8.65 -7.13 -20.36
CA ALA A 169 -8.83 -8.23 -19.40
C ALA A 169 -7.96 -8.07 -18.14
N SER A 170 -6.79 -7.42 -18.26
CA SER A 170 -5.91 -7.11 -17.14
C SER A 170 -4.88 -6.05 -17.56
N TRP A 171 -4.60 -5.10 -16.67
CA TRP A 171 -3.62 -4.04 -16.87
C TRP A 171 -3.21 -3.42 -15.54
N PHE A 172 -1.98 -2.90 -15.47
CA PHE A 172 -1.49 -2.09 -14.35
C PHE A 172 -1.13 -0.66 -14.80
N LEU A 173 -1.49 0.35 -14.02
CA LEU A 173 -1.08 1.74 -14.24
C LEU A 173 -0.29 2.23 -13.03
N MET A 174 0.91 2.76 -13.26
CA MET A 174 1.66 3.54 -12.28
C MET A 174 1.61 5.02 -12.67
N LEU A 175 1.17 5.86 -11.74
CA LEU A 175 1.01 7.29 -11.95
C LEU A 175 1.73 8.06 -10.85
N ASP A 176 2.53 9.05 -11.22
CA ASP A 176 3.23 9.96 -10.30
C ASP A 176 3.92 9.21 -9.16
N SER A 177 4.56 8.08 -9.49
CA SER A 177 5.11 7.11 -8.54
C SER A 177 6.63 7.05 -8.71
N SER A 178 7.37 6.61 -7.71
CA SER A 178 8.83 6.52 -7.78
C SER A 178 9.30 5.08 -7.71
N ILE A 179 10.52 4.83 -8.20
CA ILE A 179 11.17 3.53 -8.10
C ILE A 179 12.53 3.71 -7.43
N SER A 180 12.80 2.91 -6.41
CA SER A 180 14.07 2.87 -5.70
C SER A 180 14.64 1.46 -5.68
N ALA A 181 15.95 1.35 -5.47
CA ALA A 181 16.64 0.07 -5.44
C ALA A 181 17.79 0.10 -4.44
N ASP A 182 18.00 -1.02 -3.75
CA ASP A 182 19.20 -1.21 -2.94
C ASP A 182 20.47 -1.12 -3.77
N ARG A 183 21.60 -0.76 -3.13
CA ARG A 183 22.89 -0.69 -3.82
C ARG A 183 23.24 -2.01 -4.50
N GLY A 184 23.42 -1.93 -5.83
CA GLY A 184 23.77 -3.04 -6.71
C GLY A 184 22.56 -3.73 -7.36
N MET A 185 21.34 -3.36 -6.98
CA MET A 185 20.12 -3.81 -7.64
C MET A 185 19.80 -2.92 -8.84
N ASN A 186 19.31 -3.53 -9.92
CA ASN A 186 18.69 -2.82 -11.03
C ASN A 186 17.18 -2.96 -10.91
N ALA A 187 16.47 -1.86 -10.72
CA ALA A 187 15.01 -1.87 -10.73
C ALA A 187 14.48 -1.78 -12.16
N LEU A 188 13.66 -2.75 -12.54
CA LEU A 188 12.98 -2.81 -13.83
C LEU A 188 11.47 -2.67 -13.62
N LEU A 189 10.80 -1.91 -14.51
CA LEU A 189 9.36 -1.62 -14.44
C LEU A 189 8.49 -2.88 -14.37
N GLY A 190 8.91 -3.96 -15.03
CA GLY A 190 8.24 -5.22 -14.93
C GLY A 190 8.69 -6.24 -15.96
N ARG A 191 8.00 -7.36 -15.96
CA ARG A 191 8.16 -8.46 -16.92
C ARG A 191 6.80 -9.00 -17.31
N ALA A 192 6.69 -9.53 -18.52
CA ALA A 192 5.49 -10.22 -18.96
C ALA A 192 5.38 -11.57 -18.25
N TRP A 193 4.29 -11.78 -17.50
CA TRP A 193 3.92 -13.11 -17.00
C TRP A 193 2.81 -13.74 -17.87
N GLY A 194 1.88 -12.91 -18.35
CA GLY A 194 0.85 -13.33 -19.31
C GLY A 194 1.26 -13.13 -20.76
N SER A 195 0.55 -13.81 -21.68
CA SER A 195 0.80 -13.76 -23.13
C SER A 195 0.58 -12.38 -23.75
N ILE A 196 -0.24 -11.53 -23.12
CA ILE A 196 -0.52 -10.15 -23.56
C ILE A 196 -0.44 -9.15 -22.40
N ALA A 197 0.54 -9.37 -21.52
CA ALA A 197 0.80 -8.53 -20.34
C ALA A 197 0.76 -7.03 -20.69
N ALA A 198 0.05 -6.24 -19.88
CA ALA A 198 -0.16 -4.82 -20.13
C ALA A 198 0.21 -3.97 -18.91
N GLY A 199 0.94 -2.89 -19.15
CA GLY A 199 1.30 -1.89 -18.15
C GLY A 199 1.47 -0.51 -18.77
N THR A 200 1.16 0.54 -18.03
CA THR A 200 1.46 1.93 -18.40
C THR A 200 2.08 2.62 -17.20
N TRP A 201 3.09 3.44 -17.47
CA TRP A 201 3.86 4.17 -16.46
C TRP A 201 3.93 5.62 -16.89
N GLN A 202 3.45 6.52 -16.04
CA GLN A 202 3.39 7.95 -16.31
C GLN A 202 3.87 8.73 -15.09
N GLY A 203 4.80 9.66 -15.28
CA GLY A 203 5.38 10.42 -14.17
C GLY A 203 6.19 9.55 -13.20
N VAL A 204 6.88 8.54 -13.74
CA VAL A 204 7.73 7.58 -13.00
C VAL A 204 9.20 7.85 -13.26
#